data_AF-A0A3P7GK35-F1
#
_entry.id   AF-A0A3P7GK35-F1
#
_cell.length_a   1.000
_cell.length_b   1.000
_cell.length_c   1.000
_cell.angle_alpha   90.00
_cell.angle_beta   90.00
_cell.angle_gamma   90.00
#
_symmetry.space_group_name_H-M   'P 1'
#
loop_
_entity.id
_entity.type
_entity.pdbx_description
1 polymer ?
#
loop_
_entity_poly.entity_id
_entity_poly.type
_entity_poly.pdbx_seq_one_letter_code
_entity_poly.pdbx_strand_id
1 'polypeptide(L)'
;MHRGLTKDLEAVAKKYKASRERVDAELESDAKALREANAQSEKAFLEQFKQKLDRSVSSRTLRKAVFRDVRDTFSSGSAVLRTPPDIPKSVEELYIEAANFLHQQEATSSSQMAHLKEVHQKKLGHLELQLFSEQYELNMNFAKMQGRMEQRHMHMRHQLARSQLKDFALADRQLLAKRLASQLVELREAAEADKTQLHESQMLEKKIFLKNERAARKKRMSMYQRKLREDGPPDGMSVKEALAKACHSMTSYYSTSPPQLTAVSFDALLRLDKHHQMQTQALDREILSYFVELDEQQWEKKIMLANQETNRLKELDDEHKQEMKAHAERLQRKIMQLREKYEKEVTDRADVTSLKRHSDTLPPPGPGNRSSHHLFGRHPGITSSFESLLITECIRRNEVR
;
A
#
# COMPACT_ATOMS: atom_id res chain seq x y z
N MET A 1 -14.02 -3.49 11.04
CA MET A 1 -12.71 -3.16 11.64
C MET A 1 -12.87 -2.25 12.87
N HIS A 2 -13.22 -0.97 12.74
CA HIS A 2 -13.37 -0.06 13.91
C HIS A 2 -14.37 -0.55 14.96
N ARG A 3 -15.54 -1.07 14.54
CA ARG A 3 -16.53 -1.67 15.45
C ARG A 3 -16.02 -2.89 16.24
N GLY A 4 -14.99 -3.58 15.74
CA GLY A 4 -14.36 -4.71 16.43
C GLY A 4 -13.48 -4.22 17.58
N LEU A 5 -12.54 -3.32 17.27
CA LEU A 5 -11.67 -2.70 18.26
C LEU A 5 -12.47 -2.05 19.41
N THR A 6 -13.55 -1.33 19.10
CA THR A 6 -14.40 -0.71 20.13
C THR A 6 -14.98 -1.75 21.08
N LYS A 7 -15.48 -2.87 20.57
CA LYS A 7 -16.01 -3.96 21.40
C LYS A 7 -14.93 -4.60 22.26
N ASP A 8 -13.74 -4.81 21.71
CA ASP A 8 -12.63 -5.42 22.45
C ASP A 8 -12.13 -4.49 23.57
N LEU A 9 -12.02 -3.19 23.30
CA LEU A 9 -11.67 -2.18 24.32
C LEU A 9 -12.74 -2.08 25.41
N GLU A 10 -14.03 -2.14 25.05
CA GLU A 10 -15.12 -2.19 26.02
C GLU A 10 -15.08 -3.44 26.89
N ALA A 11 -14.76 -4.61 26.32
CA ALA A 11 -14.64 -5.85 27.07
C ALA A 11 -13.51 -5.78 28.10
N VAL A 12 -12.35 -5.25 27.70
CA VAL A 12 -11.21 -5.00 28.60
C VAL A 12 -11.59 -4.00 29.70
N ALA A 13 -12.27 -2.90 29.38
CA ALA A 13 -12.72 -1.93 30.37
C ALA A 13 -13.72 -2.53 31.37
N LYS A 14 -14.65 -3.37 30.92
CA LYS A 14 -15.59 -4.10 31.80
C LYS A 14 -14.87 -5.07 32.72
N LYS A 15 -13.88 -5.80 32.21
CA LYS A 15 -13.04 -6.71 32.99
C LYS A 15 -12.29 -5.95 34.09
N TYR A 16 -11.65 -4.82 33.76
CA TYR A 16 -11.00 -3.96 34.75
C TYR A 16 -11.97 -3.49 35.83
N LYS A 17 -13.15 -3.00 35.44
CA LYS A 17 -14.17 -2.52 36.39
C LYS A 17 -14.58 -3.63 37.37
N ALA A 18 -14.87 -4.83 36.87
CA ALA A 18 -15.22 -5.97 37.71
C ALA A 18 -14.07 -6.38 38.66
N SER A 19 -12.83 -6.36 38.20
CA SER A 19 -11.66 -6.66 39.06
C SER A 19 -11.45 -5.60 40.13
N ARG A 20 -11.65 -4.33 39.80
CA ARG A 20 -11.56 -3.21 40.75
C ARG A 20 -12.62 -3.33 41.85
N GLU A 21 -13.87 -3.58 41.48
CA GLU A 21 -14.97 -3.77 42.44
C GLU A 21 -14.70 -4.93 43.41
N ARG A 22 -14.05 -6.01 42.94
CA ARG A 22 -13.61 -7.11 43.82
C ARG A 22 -12.53 -6.68 44.80
N VAL A 23 -11.52 -5.95 44.33
CA VAL A 23 -10.43 -5.46 45.19
C VAL A 23 -10.94 -4.46 46.24
N ASP A 24 -11.91 -3.63 45.89
CA ASP A 24 -12.57 -2.72 46.83
C ASP A 24 -13.36 -3.51 47.88
N ALA A 25 -14.11 -4.55 47.48
CA ALA A 25 -14.82 -5.43 48.41
C ALA A 25 -13.87 -6.24 49.33
N GLU A 26 -12.72 -6.67 48.83
CA GLU A 26 -11.67 -7.32 49.64
C GLU A 26 -11.17 -6.38 50.74
N LEU A 27 -10.86 -5.12 50.42
CA LEU A 27 -10.42 -4.14 51.42
C LEU A 27 -11.48 -3.89 52.50
N GLU A 28 -12.75 -3.76 52.11
CA GLU A 28 -13.85 -3.57 53.07
C GLU A 28 -13.99 -4.76 54.01
N SER A 29 -13.91 -5.99 53.46
CA SER A 29 -13.94 -7.24 54.23
C SER A 29 -12.76 -7.33 55.20
N ASP A 30 -11.53 -7.10 54.72
CA ASP A 30 -10.32 -7.18 55.53
C ASP A 30 -10.31 -6.11 56.64
N ALA A 31 -10.76 -4.89 56.32
CA ALA A 31 -10.92 -3.82 57.31
C ALA A 31 -11.97 -4.17 58.37
N LYS A 32 -13.05 -4.88 58.00
CA LYS A 32 -14.06 -5.37 58.95
C LYS A 32 -13.49 -6.47 59.85
N ALA A 33 -12.79 -7.44 59.27
CA ALA A 33 -12.14 -8.51 60.02
C ALA A 33 -11.12 -7.97 61.03
N LEU A 34 -10.35 -6.94 60.66
CA LEU A 34 -9.40 -6.26 61.56
C LEU A 34 -10.12 -5.56 62.72
N ARG A 35 -11.22 -4.85 62.46
CA ARG A 35 -12.03 -4.24 63.53
C ARG A 35 -12.63 -5.29 64.47
N GLU A 36 -13.11 -6.41 63.94
CA GLU A 36 -13.63 -7.52 64.74
C GLU A 36 -12.54 -8.19 65.57
N ALA A 37 -11.35 -8.42 65.02
CA ALA A 37 -10.20 -8.96 65.74
C ALA A 37 -9.76 -8.03 66.88
N ASN A 38 -9.77 -6.70 66.66
CA ASN A 38 -9.50 -5.72 67.70
C ASN A 38 -10.57 -5.74 68.80
N ALA A 39 -11.85 -5.81 68.45
CA ALA A 39 -12.92 -5.92 69.44
C ALA A 39 -12.82 -7.22 70.27
N GLN A 40 -12.37 -8.32 69.65
CA GLN A 40 -12.12 -9.58 70.36
C GLN A 40 -10.91 -9.50 71.29
N SER A 41 -9.82 -8.86 70.88
CA SER A 41 -8.63 -8.67 71.72
C SER A 41 -8.92 -7.76 72.92
N GLU A 42 -9.70 -6.70 72.71
CA GLU A 42 -10.20 -5.82 73.78
C GLU A 42 -11.06 -6.60 74.79
N LYS A 43 -12.01 -7.41 74.30
CA LYS A 43 -12.87 -8.23 75.16
C LYS A 43 -12.04 -9.22 75.99
N ALA A 44 -11.06 -9.89 75.36
CA ALA A 44 -10.18 -10.82 76.05
C ALA A 44 -9.31 -10.11 77.11
N PHE A 45 -8.81 -8.91 76.81
CA PHE A 45 -8.07 -8.09 77.77
C PHE A 45 -8.95 -7.69 78.95
N LEU A 46 -10.15 -7.16 78.71
CA LEU A 46 -11.09 -6.75 79.77
C LEU A 46 -11.49 -7.93 80.67
N GLU A 47 -11.64 -9.14 80.11
CA GLU A 47 -11.92 -10.35 80.88
C GLU A 47 -10.74 -10.72 81.80
N GLN A 48 -9.51 -10.71 81.28
CA GLN A 48 -8.30 -10.96 82.07
C GLN A 48 -8.08 -9.87 83.14
N PHE A 49 -8.33 -8.60 82.77
CA PHE A 49 -8.23 -7.46 83.66
C PHE A 49 -9.20 -7.56 84.84
N LYS A 50 -10.46 -7.97 84.56
CA LYS A 50 -11.45 -8.24 85.60
C LYS A 50 -11.00 -9.34 86.56
N GLN A 51 -10.46 -10.44 86.04
CA GLN A 51 -9.95 -11.53 86.87
C GLN A 51 -8.76 -11.10 87.74
N LYS A 52 -7.86 -10.25 87.20
CA LYS A 52 -6.76 -9.66 87.98
C LYS A 52 -7.28 -8.77 89.10
N LEU A 53 -8.22 -7.88 88.82
CA LEU A 53 -8.87 -7.03 89.83
C LEU A 53 -9.50 -7.85 90.95
N ASP A 54 -10.25 -8.92 90.61
CA ASP A 54 -10.90 -9.79 91.59
C ASP A 54 -9.91 -10.51 92.53
N ARG A 55 -8.67 -10.74 92.08
CA ARG A 55 -7.60 -11.38 92.87
C ARG A 55 -6.78 -10.39 93.71
N SER A 56 -6.47 -9.21 93.17
CA SER A 56 -5.50 -8.28 93.77
C SER A 56 -6.12 -7.16 94.63
N VAL A 57 -7.42 -6.88 94.48
CA VAL A 57 -8.09 -5.78 95.18
C VAL A 57 -9.18 -6.32 96.10
N SER A 58 -9.06 -6.11 97.42
CA SER A 58 -10.03 -6.61 98.41
C SER A 58 -11.36 -5.85 98.41
N SER A 59 -11.35 -4.55 98.11
CA SER A 59 -12.54 -3.70 98.11
C SER A 59 -13.42 -3.90 96.87
N ARG A 60 -14.62 -4.45 97.07
CA ARG A 60 -15.62 -4.67 96.01
C ARG A 60 -16.02 -3.38 95.29
N THR A 61 -16.16 -2.28 96.01
CA THR A 61 -16.56 -0.99 95.44
C THR A 61 -15.45 -0.43 94.56
N LEU A 62 -14.19 -0.55 95.01
CA LEU A 62 -13.02 -0.12 94.25
C LEU A 62 -12.86 -0.95 92.97
N ARG A 63 -13.01 -2.29 93.04
CA ARG A 63 -13.00 -3.17 91.86
C ARG A 63 -14.00 -2.75 90.80
N LYS A 64 -15.24 -2.47 91.21
CA LYS A 64 -16.31 -2.04 90.29
C LYS A 64 -16.05 -0.68 89.68
N ALA A 65 -15.53 0.26 90.46
CA ALA A 65 -15.21 1.61 89.98
C ALA A 65 -14.08 1.56 88.93
N VAL A 66 -12.98 0.87 89.24
CA VAL A 66 -11.82 0.74 88.34
C VAL A 66 -12.18 -0.03 87.07
N PHE A 67 -12.88 -1.16 87.18
CA PHE A 67 -13.30 -1.91 86.00
C PHE A 67 -14.23 -1.10 85.08
N ARG A 68 -15.17 -0.34 85.66
CA ARG A 68 -16.07 0.53 84.90
C ARG A 68 -15.31 1.63 84.19
N ASP A 69 -14.41 2.31 84.90
CA ASP A 69 -13.59 3.40 84.36
C ASP A 69 -12.74 2.94 83.17
N VAL A 70 -12.05 1.80 83.32
CA VAL A 70 -11.27 1.19 82.24
C VAL A 70 -12.18 0.79 81.07
N ARG A 71 -13.24 0.01 81.31
CA ARG A 71 -14.17 -0.44 80.27
C ARG A 71 -14.82 0.72 79.51
N ASP A 72 -15.24 1.76 80.22
CA ASP A 72 -15.89 2.93 79.61
C ASP A 72 -14.87 3.75 78.79
N THR A 73 -13.58 3.74 79.16
CA THR A 73 -12.50 4.32 78.34
C THR A 73 -12.32 3.57 77.01
N PHE A 74 -12.32 2.23 77.04
CA PHE A 74 -12.29 1.42 75.82
C PHE A 74 -13.56 1.59 74.96
N SER A 75 -14.74 1.65 75.59
CA SER A 75 -16.03 1.79 74.89
C SER A 75 -16.28 3.18 74.30
N SER A 76 -15.67 4.22 74.88
CA SER A 76 -15.81 5.62 74.42
C SER A 76 -14.84 5.98 73.29
N GLY A 77 -13.90 5.08 72.94
CA GLY A 77 -12.85 5.38 71.97
C GLY A 77 -11.84 6.42 72.46
N SER A 78 -11.72 6.61 73.78
CA SER A 78 -10.73 7.52 74.35
C SER A 78 -9.33 6.93 74.21
N ALA A 79 -8.44 7.62 73.51
CA ALA A 79 -7.04 7.21 73.29
C ALA A 79 -6.17 7.28 74.57
N VAL A 80 -6.72 7.82 75.67
CA VAL A 80 -5.97 8.06 76.90
C VAL A 80 -6.77 7.57 78.10
N LEU A 81 -6.20 6.60 78.81
CA LEU A 81 -6.63 6.19 80.14
C LEU A 81 -5.78 6.94 81.17
N ARG A 82 -6.40 7.80 82.00
CA ARG A 82 -5.70 8.54 83.05
C ARG A 82 -5.93 7.89 84.41
N THR A 83 -4.87 7.69 85.16
CA THR A 83 -4.91 7.18 86.54
C THR A 83 -5.45 8.29 87.47
N PRO A 84 -6.53 8.07 88.23
CA PRO A 84 -7.00 9.01 89.25
C PRO A 84 -5.93 9.38 90.29
N PRO A 85 -5.94 10.60 90.87
CA PRO A 85 -5.11 10.92 92.03
C PRO A 85 -5.57 10.12 93.26
N ASP A 86 -4.62 9.69 94.10
CA ASP A 86 -4.85 8.98 95.39
C ASP A 86 -5.40 7.53 95.31
N ILE A 87 -4.90 6.71 94.40
CA ILE A 87 -5.21 5.25 94.33
C ILE A 87 -4.06 4.40 94.90
N PRO A 88 -4.34 3.20 95.45
CA PRO A 88 -3.30 2.29 95.91
C PRO A 88 -2.35 1.89 94.77
N LYS A 89 -1.06 1.75 95.07
CA LYS A 89 -0.03 1.36 94.08
C LYS A 89 -0.37 0.09 93.28
N SER A 90 -1.00 -0.89 93.92
CA SER A 90 -1.45 -2.13 93.26
C SER A 90 -2.57 -1.91 92.23
N VAL A 91 -3.34 -0.83 92.36
CA VAL A 91 -4.38 -0.41 91.40
C VAL A 91 -3.77 0.48 90.33
N GLU A 92 -2.81 1.33 90.70
CA GLU A 92 -2.03 2.15 89.77
C GLU A 92 -1.30 1.30 88.71
N GLU A 93 -0.66 0.20 89.11
CA GLU A 93 -0.01 -0.75 88.19
C GLU A 93 -0.99 -1.36 87.18
N LEU A 94 -2.23 -1.66 87.60
CA LEU A 94 -3.29 -2.17 86.74
C LEU A 94 -3.78 -1.12 85.73
N TYR A 95 -3.87 0.16 86.15
CA TYR A 95 -4.16 1.27 85.23
C TYR A 95 -3.05 1.45 84.20
N ILE A 96 -1.79 1.35 84.60
CA ILE A 96 -0.64 1.40 83.67
C ILE A 96 -0.69 0.25 82.67
N GLU A 97 -1.01 -0.97 83.11
CA GLU A 97 -1.18 -2.12 82.23
C GLU A 97 -2.29 -1.88 81.18
N ALA A 98 -3.45 -1.37 81.62
CA ALA A 98 -4.56 -1.06 80.73
C ALA A 98 -4.26 0.10 79.76
N ALA A 99 -3.56 1.13 80.21
CA ALA A 99 -3.11 2.23 79.35
C ALA A 99 -2.11 1.75 78.30
N ASN A 100 -1.16 0.88 78.68
CA ASN A 100 -0.19 0.30 77.76
C ASN A 100 -0.84 -0.61 76.72
N PHE A 101 -1.81 -1.45 77.13
CA PHE A 101 -2.56 -2.28 76.20
C PHE A 101 -3.33 -1.42 75.18
N LEU A 102 -4.03 -0.37 75.63
CA LEU A 102 -4.79 0.53 74.77
C LEU A 102 -3.89 1.22 73.74
N HIS A 103 -2.74 1.74 74.19
CA HIS A 103 -1.76 2.38 73.30
C HIS A 103 -1.17 1.39 72.28
N GLN A 104 -0.82 0.18 72.73
CA GLN A 104 -0.27 -0.85 71.85
C GLN A 104 -1.31 -1.35 70.84
N GLN A 105 -2.56 -1.52 71.26
CA GLN A 105 -3.67 -1.93 70.39
C GLN A 105 -3.95 -0.86 69.32
N GLU A 106 -4.00 0.42 69.70
CA GLU A 106 -4.18 1.53 68.76
C GLU A 106 -3.04 1.61 67.74
N ALA A 107 -1.79 1.49 68.20
CA ALA A 107 -0.61 1.50 67.34
C ALA A 107 -0.62 0.30 66.35
N THR A 108 -0.95 -0.90 66.85
CA THR A 108 -0.99 -2.12 66.03
C THR A 108 -2.13 -2.05 65.01
N SER A 109 -3.33 -1.62 65.43
CA SER A 109 -4.49 -1.41 64.58
C SER A 109 -4.21 -0.40 63.47
N SER A 110 -3.63 0.76 63.83
CA SER A 110 -3.29 1.82 62.88
C SER A 110 -2.25 1.35 61.86
N SER A 111 -1.24 0.62 62.33
CA SER A 111 -0.20 0.02 61.47
C SER A 111 -0.80 -1.00 60.49
N GLN A 112 -1.62 -1.93 60.98
CA GLN A 112 -2.27 -2.93 60.13
C GLN A 112 -3.24 -2.30 59.12
N MET A 113 -3.99 -1.26 59.52
CA MET A 113 -4.88 -0.52 58.63
C MET A 113 -4.10 0.26 57.56
N ALA A 114 -2.99 0.88 57.92
CA ALA A 114 -2.10 1.56 56.98
C ALA A 114 -1.53 0.56 55.96
N HIS A 115 -1.10 -0.61 56.43
CA HIS A 115 -0.60 -1.68 55.56
C HIS A 115 -1.68 -2.19 54.59
N LEU A 116 -2.91 -2.43 55.06
CA LEU A 116 -4.03 -2.84 54.20
C LEU A 116 -4.31 -1.81 53.10
N LYS A 117 -4.34 -0.53 53.45
CA LYS A 117 -4.53 0.56 52.48
C LYS A 117 -3.39 0.61 51.46
N GLU A 118 -2.15 0.41 51.90
CA GLU A 118 -0.98 0.38 51.01
C GLU A 118 -1.05 -0.80 50.03
N VAL A 119 -1.41 -1.99 50.50
CA VAL A 119 -1.57 -3.18 49.66
C VAL A 119 -2.71 -3.00 48.65
N HIS A 120 -3.85 -2.45 49.09
CA HIS A 120 -4.97 -2.14 48.20
C HIS A 120 -4.58 -1.13 47.11
N GLN A 121 -3.92 -0.03 47.48
CA GLN A 121 -3.45 0.98 46.52
C GLN A 121 -2.50 0.38 45.48
N LYS A 122 -1.61 -0.54 45.89
CA LYS A 122 -0.73 -1.27 44.97
C LYS A 122 -1.51 -2.20 44.04
N LYS A 123 -2.48 -2.96 44.56
CA LYS A 123 -3.35 -3.82 43.75
C LYS A 123 -4.09 -3.00 42.69
N LEU A 124 -4.62 -1.83 43.06
CA LEU A 124 -5.25 -0.90 42.11
C LEU A 124 -4.26 -0.41 41.04
N GLY A 125 -3.06 0.02 41.43
CA GLY A 125 -2.02 0.45 40.49
C GLY A 125 -1.65 -0.64 39.48
N HIS A 126 -1.56 -1.90 39.92
CA HIS A 126 -1.32 -3.04 39.03
C HIS A 126 -2.49 -3.29 38.07
N LEU A 127 -3.74 -3.22 38.55
CA LEU A 127 -4.92 -3.38 37.70
C LEU A 127 -5.01 -2.28 36.63
N GLU A 128 -4.67 -1.04 36.97
CA GLU A 128 -4.68 0.04 35.99
C GLU A 128 -3.56 -0.11 34.95
N LEU A 129 -2.36 -0.53 35.36
CA LEU A 129 -1.26 -0.83 34.44
C LEU A 129 -1.62 -1.98 33.50
N GLN A 130 -2.28 -3.03 34.02
CA GLN A 130 -2.78 -4.13 33.21
C GLN A 130 -3.84 -3.67 32.20
N LEU A 131 -4.82 -2.87 32.63
CA LEU A 131 -5.82 -2.28 31.74
C LEU A 131 -5.15 -1.52 30.59
N PHE A 132 -4.20 -0.65 30.92
CA PHE A 132 -3.50 0.17 29.95
C PHE A 132 -2.65 -0.68 28.99
N SER A 133 -1.98 -1.72 29.49
CA SER A 133 -1.22 -2.68 28.66
C SER A 133 -2.13 -3.44 27.68
N GLU A 134 -3.26 -3.97 28.15
CA GLU A 134 -4.25 -4.64 27.30
C GLU A 134 -4.80 -3.68 26.22
N GLN A 135 -5.09 -2.42 26.57
CA GLN A 135 -5.54 -1.40 25.61
C GLN A 135 -4.46 -1.03 24.59
N TYR A 136 -3.21 -0.91 25.01
CA TYR A 136 -2.08 -0.65 24.12
C TYR A 136 -1.90 -1.77 23.10
N GLU A 137 -1.90 -3.03 23.53
CA GLU A 137 -1.76 -4.19 22.63
C GLU A 137 -2.90 -4.26 21.61
N LEU A 138 -4.14 -4.02 22.03
CA LEU A 138 -5.28 -3.95 21.12
C LEU A 138 -5.12 -2.84 20.08
N ASN A 139 -4.74 -1.64 20.50
CA ASN A 139 -4.52 -0.50 19.61
C ASN A 139 -3.34 -0.72 18.65
N MET A 140 -2.25 -1.33 19.14
CA MET A 140 -1.07 -1.67 18.35
C MET A 140 -1.40 -2.69 17.26
N ASN A 141 -2.12 -3.76 17.62
CA ASN A 141 -2.55 -4.78 16.68
C ASN A 141 -3.54 -4.22 15.66
N PHE A 142 -4.48 -3.39 16.10
CA PHE A 142 -5.40 -2.71 15.19
C PHE A 142 -4.67 -1.81 14.20
N ALA A 143 -3.72 -0.98 14.65
CA ALA A 143 -2.95 -0.10 13.79
C ALA A 143 -2.16 -0.89 12.72
N LYS A 144 -1.51 -2.00 13.11
CA LYS A 144 -0.81 -2.90 12.17
C LYS A 144 -1.77 -3.51 11.15
N MET A 145 -2.90 -4.04 11.60
CA MET A 145 -3.90 -4.68 10.74
C MET A 145 -4.56 -3.68 9.77
N GLN A 146 -4.89 -2.50 10.26
CA GLN A 146 -5.39 -1.40 9.46
C GLN A 146 -4.37 -1.02 8.39
N GLY A 147 -3.09 -0.87 8.76
CA GLY A 147 -2.01 -0.56 7.82
C GLY A 147 -1.88 -1.60 6.69
N ARG A 148 -1.89 -2.90 7.01
CA ARG A 148 -1.85 -3.96 5.99
C ARG A 148 -3.06 -3.95 5.06
N MET A 149 -4.23 -3.61 5.58
CA MET A 149 -5.45 -3.51 4.77
C MET A 149 -5.39 -2.31 3.82
N GLU A 150 -4.96 -1.16 4.30
CA GLU A 150 -4.76 0.05 3.48
C GLU A 150 -3.70 -0.20 2.39
N GLN A 151 -2.59 -0.85 2.73
CA GLN A 151 -1.56 -1.25 1.77
C GLN A 151 -2.12 -2.14 0.65
N ARG A 152 -2.89 -3.18 1.01
CA ARG A 152 -3.56 -4.05 0.02
C ARG A 152 -4.51 -3.27 -0.88
N HIS A 153 -5.27 -2.33 -0.31
CA HIS A 153 -6.18 -1.49 -1.07
C HIS A 153 -5.41 -0.57 -2.05
N MET A 154 -4.29 0.01 -1.64
CA MET A 154 -3.43 0.81 -2.54
C MET A 154 -2.90 -0.02 -3.71
N HIS A 155 -2.41 -1.25 -3.46
CA HIS A 155 -1.97 -2.15 -4.53
C HIS A 155 -3.10 -2.51 -5.49
N MET A 156 -4.29 -2.83 -4.97
CA MET A 156 -5.45 -3.15 -5.79
C MET A 156 -5.87 -1.96 -6.66
N ARG A 157 -5.90 -0.75 -6.09
CA ARG A 157 -6.20 0.47 -6.85
C ARG A 157 -5.16 0.72 -7.94
N HIS A 158 -3.88 0.56 -7.64
CA HIS A 158 -2.81 0.68 -8.62
C HIS A 158 -2.94 -0.36 -9.75
N GLN A 159 -3.22 -1.62 -9.42
CA GLN A 159 -3.45 -2.68 -10.43
C GLN A 159 -4.63 -2.35 -11.35
N LEU A 160 -5.73 -1.84 -10.80
CA LEU A 160 -6.89 -1.42 -11.59
C LEU A 160 -6.54 -0.26 -12.51
N ALA A 161 -5.87 0.78 -12.01
CA ALA A 161 -5.43 1.92 -12.81
C ALA A 161 -4.46 1.48 -13.93
N ARG A 162 -3.53 0.57 -13.62
CA ARG A 162 -2.59 0.00 -14.59
C ARG A 162 -3.29 -0.79 -15.67
N SER A 163 -4.31 -1.58 -15.32
CA SER A 163 -5.14 -2.31 -16.30
C SER A 163 -5.87 -1.33 -17.22
N GLN A 164 -6.53 -0.33 -16.65
CA GLN A 164 -7.27 0.68 -17.43
C GLN A 164 -6.36 1.43 -18.41
N LEU A 165 -5.16 1.83 -17.98
CA LEU A 165 -4.18 2.46 -18.88
C LEU A 165 -3.79 1.56 -20.06
N LYS A 166 -3.60 0.26 -19.81
CA LYS A 166 -3.30 -0.71 -20.88
C LYS A 166 -4.48 -0.90 -21.83
N ASP A 167 -5.70 -0.93 -21.32
CA ASP A 167 -6.91 -1.06 -22.14
C ASP A 167 -7.09 0.17 -23.05
N PHE A 168 -6.87 1.38 -22.52
CA PHE A 168 -6.86 2.61 -23.31
C PHE A 168 -5.75 2.61 -24.37
N ALA A 169 -4.52 2.23 -23.98
CA ALA A 169 -3.41 2.17 -24.92
C ALA A 169 -3.65 1.15 -26.03
N LEU A 170 -4.27 0.01 -25.72
CA LEU A 170 -4.68 -0.98 -26.72
C LEU A 170 -5.72 -0.41 -27.69
N ALA A 171 -6.72 0.31 -27.18
CA ALA A 171 -7.72 0.97 -28.02
C ALA A 171 -7.07 2.02 -28.95
N ASP A 172 -6.14 2.82 -28.45
CA ASP A 172 -5.39 3.81 -29.23
C ASP A 172 -4.54 3.14 -30.31
N ARG A 173 -3.86 2.03 -29.99
CA ARG A 173 -3.11 1.21 -30.98
C ARG A 173 -4.01 0.68 -32.08
N GLN A 174 -5.19 0.16 -31.73
CA GLN A 174 -6.15 -0.36 -32.72
C GLN A 174 -6.70 0.75 -33.61
N LEU A 175 -7.01 1.92 -33.04
CA LEU A 175 -7.47 3.07 -33.80
C LEU A 175 -6.38 3.58 -34.76
N LEU A 176 -5.13 3.66 -34.28
CA LEU A 176 -4.00 4.01 -35.12
C LEU A 176 -3.84 2.98 -36.26
N ALA A 177 -3.84 1.69 -35.96
CA ALA A 177 -3.72 0.64 -36.97
C ALA A 177 -4.79 0.75 -38.07
N LYS A 178 -6.05 1.02 -37.71
CA LYS A 178 -7.13 1.26 -38.68
C LYS A 178 -6.86 2.48 -39.57
N ARG A 179 -6.40 3.59 -38.99
CA ARG A 179 -6.04 4.80 -39.74
C ARG A 179 -4.87 4.56 -40.69
N LEU A 180 -3.83 3.85 -40.23
CA LEU A 180 -2.66 3.53 -41.04
C LEU A 180 -3.02 2.59 -42.21
N ALA A 181 -3.93 1.63 -41.98
CA ALA A 181 -4.45 0.78 -43.04
C ALA A 181 -5.23 1.59 -44.09
N SER A 182 -6.08 2.55 -43.67
CA SER A 182 -6.78 3.47 -44.58
C SER A 182 -5.81 4.26 -45.45
N GLN A 183 -4.78 4.86 -44.86
CA GLN A 183 -3.76 5.64 -45.58
C GLN A 183 -3.02 4.80 -46.63
N LEU A 184 -2.74 3.53 -46.35
CA LEU A 184 -2.11 2.63 -47.32
C LEU A 184 -3.04 2.27 -48.48
N VAL A 185 -4.35 2.10 -48.21
CA VAL A 185 -5.35 1.85 -49.25
C VAL A 185 -5.49 3.09 -50.14
N GLU A 186 -5.63 4.27 -49.55
CA GLU A 186 -5.73 5.54 -50.27
C GLU A 186 -4.51 5.78 -51.17
N LEU A 187 -3.29 5.51 -50.67
CA LEU A 187 -2.06 5.65 -51.48
C LEU A 187 -2.00 4.62 -52.63
N ARG A 188 -2.48 3.38 -52.41
CA ARG A 188 -2.57 2.36 -53.47
C ARG A 188 -3.57 2.74 -54.55
N GLU A 189 -4.74 3.25 -54.15
CA GLU A 189 -5.76 3.70 -55.08
C GLU A 189 -5.28 4.90 -55.90
N ALA A 190 -4.60 5.86 -55.27
CA ALA A 190 -3.97 6.99 -55.97
C ALA A 190 -2.88 6.52 -56.95
N ALA A 191 -1.99 5.61 -56.53
CA ALA A 191 -0.95 5.07 -57.38
C ALA A 191 -1.50 4.33 -58.61
N GLU A 192 -2.58 3.56 -58.47
CA GLU A 192 -3.26 2.91 -59.59
C GLU A 192 -3.96 3.94 -60.50
N ALA A 193 -4.58 4.98 -59.93
CA ALA A 193 -5.15 6.08 -60.71
C ALA A 193 -4.09 6.80 -61.55
N ASP A 194 -2.92 7.11 -60.99
CA ASP A 194 -1.83 7.77 -61.72
C ASP A 194 -1.28 6.88 -62.83
N LYS A 195 -1.13 5.57 -62.58
CA LYS A 195 -0.70 4.60 -63.60
C LYS A 195 -1.70 4.47 -64.74
N THR A 196 -2.98 4.38 -64.42
CA THR A 196 -4.05 4.29 -65.44
C THR A 196 -4.12 5.58 -66.26
N GLN A 197 -4.05 6.74 -65.62
CA GLN A 197 -4.01 8.05 -66.30
C GLN A 197 -2.80 8.18 -67.22
N LEU A 198 -1.59 7.80 -66.75
CA LEU A 198 -0.39 7.82 -67.58
C LEU A 198 -0.55 6.89 -68.78
N HIS A 199 -1.06 5.67 -68.57
CA HIS A 199 -1.27 4.70 -69.65
C HIS A 199 -2.28 5.20 -70.69
N GLU A 200 -3.39 5.80 -70.26
CA GLU A 200 -4.38 6.41 -71.15
C GLU A 200 -3.78 7.54 -71.99
N SER A 201 -2.98 8.40 -71.36
CA SER A 201 -2.25 9.48 -72.03
C SER A 201 -1.27 8.94 -73.08
N GLN A 202 -0.47 7.94 -72.72
CA GLN A 202 0.45 7.27 -73.65
C GLN A 202 -0.28 6.61 -74.83
N MET A 203 -1.40 5.93 -74.58
CA MET A 203 -2.22 5.32 -75.63
C MET A 203 -2.83 6.36 -76.58
N LEU A 204 -3.29 7.49 -76.05
CA LEU A 204 -3.77 8.61 -76.86
C LEU A 204 -2.65 9.19 -77.72
N GLU A 205 -1.46 9.39 -77.16
CA GLU A 205 -0.29 9.89 -77.89
C GLU A 205 0.12 8.95 -79.02
N LYS A 206 0.18 7.63 -78.78
CA LYS A 206 0.45 6.64 -79.85
C LYS A 206 -0.61 6.68 -80.93
N LYS A 207 -1.89 6.79 -80.56
CA LYS A 207 -3.00 6.90 -81.52
C LYS A 207 -2.88 8.16 -82.39
N ILE A 208 -2.52 9.30 -81.78
CA ILE A 208 -2.27 10.56 -82.48
C ILE A 208 -1.07 10.43 -83.42
N PHE A 209 0.04 9.86 -82.94
CA PHE A 209 1.24 9.59 -83.75
C PHE A 209 0.91 8.77 -85.00
N LEU A 210 0.22 7.63 -84.83
CA LEU A 210 -0.16 6.77 -85.96
C LEU A 210 -1.12 7.45 -86.94
N LYS A 211 -2.06 8.27 -86.44
CA LYS A 211 -2.96 9.07 -87.29
C LYS A 211 -2.19 10.10 -88.11
N ASN A 212 -1.24 10.80 -87.47
CA ASN A 212 -0.39 11.80 -88.11
C ASN A 212 0.52 11.15 -89.15
N GLU A 213 1.12 10.01 -88.85
CA GLU A 213 1.98 9.27 -89.78
C GLU A 213 1.20 8.75 -91.00
N ARG A 214 -0.04 8.27 -90.79
CA ARG A 214 -0.95 7.91 -91.89
C ARG A 214 -1.29 9.12 -92.77
N ALA A 215 -1.56 10.28 -92.17
CA ALA A 215 -1.83 11.51 -92.91
C ALA A 215 -0.60 12.01 -93.67
N ALA A 216 0.58 11.99 -93.04
CA ALA A 216 1.86 12.35 -93.65
C ALA A 216 2.17 11.44 -94.84
N ARG A 217 1.95 10.13 -94.71
CA ARG A 217 2.10 9.19 -95.82
C ARG A 217 1.15 9.47 -96.98
N LYS A 218 -0.14 9.76 -96.71
CA LYS A 218 -1.09 10.17 -97.75
C LYS A 218 -0.59 11.42 -98.49
N LYS A 219 -0.05 12.40 -97.75
CA LYS A 219 0.56 13.61 -98.33
C LYS A 219 1.80 13.27 -99.17
N ARG A 220 2.71 12.41 -98.68
CA ARG A 220 3.89 11.93 -99.43
C ARG A 220 3.48 11.25 -100.74
N MET A 221 2.47 10.38 -100.70
CA MET A 221 1.93 9.72 -101.89
C MET A 221 1.29 10.70 -102.88
N SER A 222 0.53 11.68 -102.40
CA SER A 222 -0.07 12.72 -103.26
C SER A 222 1.00 13.61 -103.91
N MET A 223 2.04 13.99 -103.17
CA MET A 223 3.19 14.73 -103.71
C MET A 223 3.94 13.90 -104.76
N TYR A 224 4.15 12.60 -104.51
CA TYR A 224 4.76 11.70 -105.48
C TYR A 224 3.92 11.56 -106.76
N GLN A 225 2.60 11.43 -106.62
CA GLN A 225 1.66 11.45 -107.75
C GLN A 225 1.76 12.72 -108.58
N ARG A 226 1.89 13.89 -107.94
CA ARG A 226 2.07 15.17 -108.64
C ARG A 226 3.40 15.20 -109.41
N LYS A 227 4.51 14.82 -108.77
CA LYS A 227 5.82 14.72 -109.42
C LYS A 227 5.80 13.79 -110.64
N LEU A 228 5.12 12.65 -110.56
CA LEU A 228 4.97 11.74 -111.71
C LEU A 228 4.22 12.38 -112.89
N ARG A 229 3.36 13.38 -112.66
CA ARG A 229 2.68 14.13 -113.73
C ARG A 229 3.54 15.25 -114.30
N GLU A 230 4.35 15.90 -113.45
CA GLU A 230 5.17 17.06 -113.81
C GLU A 230 6.51 16.65 -114.45
N ASP A 231 7.21 15.70 -113.86
CA ASP A 231 8.58 15.28 -114.24
C ASP A 231 8.59 14.00 -115.09
N GLY A 232 7.44 13.31 -115.22
CA GLY A 232 7.31 12.01 -115.89
C GLY A 232 7.78 10.81 -115.03
N PRO A 233 7.45 9.57 -115.42
CA PRO A 233 7.87 8.38 -114.68
C PRO A 233 9.38 8.12 -114.80
N PRO A 234 10.05 7.68 -113.72
CA PRO A 234 11.45 7.23 -113.78
C PRO A 234 11.60 5.92 -114.56
N ASP A 235 12.77 5.72 -115.18
CA ASP A 235 13.22 4.49 -115.86
C ASP A 235 12.26 3.91 -116.92
N GLY A 236 11.57 4.75 -117.68
CA GLY A 236 10.66 4.29 -118.75
C GLY A 236 9.46 3.48 -118.26
N MET A 237 9.21 3.45 -116.95
CA MET A 237 8.04 2.78 -116.35
C MET A 237 6.74 3.49 -116.75
N SER A 238 5.63 2.77 -116.81
CA SER A 238 4.33 3.43 -116.90
C SER A 238 3.98 4.16 -115.60
N VAL A 239 3.20 5.23 -115.67
CA VAL A 239 2.71 5.97 -114.48
C VAL A 239 2.03 5.02 -113.48
N LYS A 240 1.32 3.99 -113.97
CA LYS A 240 0.68 2.95 -113.15
C LYS A 240 1.69 2.08 -112.42
N GLU A 241 2.76 1.67 -113.07
CA GLU A 241 3.83 0.84 -112.47
C GLU A 241 4.67 1.62 -111.47
N ALA A 242 5.04 2.87 -111.78
CA ALA A 242 5.75 3.74 -110.85
C ALA A 242 4.92 4.02 -109.59
N LEU A 243 3.61 4.26 -109.75
CA LEU A 243 2.69 4.42 -108.62
C LEU A 243 2.49 3.13 -107.83
N ALA A 244 2.33 1.99 -108.51
CA ALA A 244 2.16 0.70 -107.85
C ALA A 244 3.43 0.33 -107.06
N LYS A 245 4.63 0.59 -107.60
CA LYS A 245 5.92 0.34 -106.94
C LYS A 245 6.14 1.27 -105.74
N ALA A 246 5.81 2.56 -105.86
CA ALA A 246 5.87 3.49 -104.73
C ALA A 246 4.82 3.17 -103.66
N CYS A 247 3.59 2.82 -104.07
CA CYS A 247 2.58 2.28 -103.18
C CYS A 247 3.11 1.01 -102.50
N HIS A 248 3.67 0.03 -103.19
CA HIS A 248 4.18 -1.21 -102.60
C HIS A 248 5.35 -0.97 -101.64
N SER A 249 6.31 -0.11 -102.04
CA SER A 249 7.43 0.32 -101.20
C SER A 249 6.97 1.05 -99.94
N MET A 250 5.88 1.83 -100.02
CA MET A 250 5.26 2.45 -98.85
C MET A 250 4.26 1.53 -98.13
N THR A 251 3.78 0.45 -98.75
CA THR A 251 2.62 -0.39 -98.36
C THR A 251 2.94 -1.89 -98.29
N SER A 252 4.16 -2.33 -97.97
CA SER A 252 4.37 -3.73 -97.58
C SER A 252 3.60 -4.01 -96.27
N TYR A 253 2.38 -4.54 -96.40
CA TYR A 253 1.30 -4.52 -95.38
C TYR A 253 0.62 -5.88 -95.14
N TYR A 254 1.11 -6.97 -95.72
CA TYR A 254 0.53 -8.29 -95.47
C TYR A 254 1.48 -9.17 -94.64
N SER A 255 1.51 -8.93 -93.33
CA SER A 255 1.87 -9.93 -92.34
C SER A 255 1.17 -9.59 -91.02
N THR A 256 0.66 -10.60 -90.33
CA THR A 256 -0.14 -10.57 -89.10
C THR A 256 0.64 -10.14 -87.85
N SER A 257 1.53 -9.16 -87.99
CA SER A 257 2.35 -8.54 -86.94
C SER A 257 2.55 -7.04 -87.29
N PRO A 258 3.01 -6.17 -86.36
CA PRO A 258 2.67 -4.74 -86.38
C PRO A 258 3.16 -4.01 -87.64
N PRO A 259 2.43 -2.96 -88.11
CA PRO A 259 2.66 -2.32 -89.40
C PRO A 259 4.06 -1.71 -89.47
N GLN A 260 4.92 -2.24 -90.34
CA GLN A 260 6.25 -1.67 -90.55
C GLN A 260 6.15 -0.36 -91.32
N LEU A 261 6.17 0.70 -90.52
CA LEU A 261 6.47 2.08 -90.87
C LEU A 261 7.74 2.17 -91.74
N THR A 262 7.89 3.22 -92.56
CA THR A 262 9.21 3.51 -93.19
C THR A 262 10.30 3.56 -92.12
N ALA A 263 11.56 3.22 -92.42
CA ALA A 263 12.65 3.16 -91.43
C ALA A 263 12.70 4.38 -90.49
N VAL A 264 12.53 5.60 -91.05
CA VAL A 264 12.48 6.86 -90.29
C VAL A 264 11.30 6.94 -89.31
N SER A 265 10.13 6.46 -89.72
CA SER A 265 8.92 6.44 -88.88
C SER A 265 8.91 5.29 -87.86
N PHE A 266 9.61 4.18 -88.16
CA PHE A 266 9.83 3.10 -87.20
C PHE A 266 10.78 3.56 -86.10
N ASP A 267 11.88 4.24 -86.44
CA ASP A 267 12.79 4.84 -85.47
C ASP A 267 12.10 5.89 -84.60
N ALA A 268 11.19 6.69 -85.16
CA ALA A 268 10.40 7.66 -84.41
C ALA A 268 9.44 6.98 -83.42
N LEU A 269 8.80 5.87 -83.81
CA LEU A 269 7.94 5.08 -82.92
C LEU A 269 8.76 4.44 -81.78
N LEU A 270 9.93 3.90 -82.08
CA LEU A 270 10.84 3.36 -81.07
C LEU A 270 11.28 4.41 -80.05
N ARG A 271 11.56 5.65 -80.50
CA ARG A 271 11.87 6.76 -79.59
C ARG A 271 10.68 7.13 -78.71
N LEU A 272 9.47 7.10 -79.26
CA LEU A 272 8.23 7.34 -78.50
C LEU A 272 8.01 6.24 -77.45
N ASP A 273 8.18 4.97 -77.81
CA ASP A 273 8.07 3.86 -76.87
C ASP A 273 9.12 3.95 -75.75
N LYS A 274 10.37 4.31 -76.09
CA LYS A 274 11.42 4.57 -75.09
C LYS A 274 11.07 5.74 -74.17
N HIS A 275 10.47 6.80 -74.71
CA HIS A 275 9.99 7.92 -73.91
C HIS A 275 8.89 7.50 -72.93
N HIS A 276 7.90 6.74 -73.39
CA HIS A 276 6.84 6.17 -72.53
C HIS A 276 7.42 5.28 -71.44
N GLN A 277 8.40 4.44 -71.77
CA GLN A 277 9.08 3.61 -70.78
C GLN A 277 9.79 4.44 -69.70
N MET A 278 10.46 5.54 -70.08
CA MET A 278 11.09 6.44 -69.11
C MET A 278 10.07 7.13 -68.20
N GLN A 279 8.92 7.55 -68.75
CA GLN A 279 7.84 8.13 -67.94
C GLN A 279 7.27 7.13 -66.93
N THR A 280 7.03 5.89 -67.35
CA THR A 280 6.58 4.82 -66.44
C THR A 280 7.60 4.56 -65.34
N GLN A 281 8.89 4.48 -65.67
CA GLN A 281 9.94 4.30 -64.67
C GLN A 281 10.06 5.49 -63.71
N ALA A 282 9.86 6.72 -64.18
CA ALA A 282 9.86 7.90 -63.34
C ALA A 282 8.68 7.88 -62.36
N LEU A 283 7.48 7.57 -62.85
CA LEU A 283 6.28 7.43 -62.02
C LEU A 283 6.43 6.31 -60.99
N ASP A 284 6.97 5.15 -61.37
CA ASP A 284 7.20 4.04 -60.43
C ASP A 284 8.17 4.46 -59.31
N ARG A 285 9.19 5.26 -59.60
CA ARG A 285 10.12 5.79 -58.58
C ARG A 285 9.43 6.77 -57.63
N GLU A 286 8.58 7.64 -58.16
CA GLU A 286 7.81 8.61 -57.37
C GLU A 286 6.81 7.91 -56.45
N ILE A 287 6.04 6.95 -56.99
CA ILE A 287 5.13 6.10 -56.22
C ILE A 287 5.88 5.36 -55.10
N LEU A 288 7.04 4.77 -55.41
CA LEU A 288 7.87 4.10 -54.40
C LEU A 288 8.35 5.07 -53.31
N SER A 289 8.73 6.30 -53.64
CA SER A 289 9.10 7.33 -52.66
C SER A 289 7.96 7.57 -51.67
N TYR A 290 6.73 7.76 -52.17
CA TYR A 290 5.57 7.98 -51.31
C TYR A 290 5.28 6.79 -50.39
N PHE A 291 5.48 5.55 -50.86
CA PHE A 291 5.33 4.37 -49.99
C PHE A 291 6.39 4.30 -48.90
N VAL A 292 7.64 4.66 -49.19
CA VAL A 292 8.73 4.71 -48.21
C VAL A 292 8.45 5.79 -47.16
N GLU A 293 8.12 7.01 -47.60
CA GLU A 293 7.77 8.11 -46.70
C GLU A 293 6.57 7.77 -45.81
N LEU A 294 5.54 7.12 -46.37
CA LEU A 294 4.40 6.68 -45.60
C LEU A 294 4.82 5.63 -44.55
N ASP A 295 5.64 4.63 -44.91
CA ASP A 295 6.11 3.61 -43.97
C ASP A 295 6.92 4.22 -42.81
N GLU A 296 7.81 5.17 -43.10
CA GLU A 296 8.56 5.92 -42.09
C GLU A 296 7.62 6.67 -41.13
N GLN A 297 6.66 7.44 -41.67
CA GLN A 297 5.67 8.15 -40.84
C GLN A 297 4.81 7.19 -40.01
N GLN A 298 4.45 6.03 -40.56
CA GLN A 298 3.68 5.02 -39.84
C GLN A 298 4.48 4.43 -38.69
N TRP A 299 5.75 4.16 -38.91
CA TRP A 299 6.67 3.65 -37.90
C TRP A 299 6.87 4.67 -36.76
N GLU A 300 7.12 5.94 -37.09
CA GLU A 300 7.26 7.02 -36.11
C GLU A 300 6.01 7.17 -35.24
N LYS A 301 4.82 7.16 -35.84
CA LYS A 301 3.54 7.24 -35.11
C LYS A 301 3.38 6.07 -34.12
N LYS A 302 3.75 4.85 -34.52
CA LYS A 302 3.70 3.66 -33.66
C LYS A 302 4.66 3.80 -32.47
N ILE A 303 5.88 4.26 -32.72
CA ILE A 303 6.89 4.48 -31.66
C ILE A 303 6.46 5.57 -30.69
N MET A 304 5.98 6.70 -31.20
CA MET A 304 5.50 7.79 -30.35
C MET A 304 4.39 7.33 -29.42
N LEU A 305 3.44 6.54 -29.92
CA LEU A 305 2.35 5.98 -29.12
C LEU A 305 2.88 4.98 -28.07
N ALA A 306 3.81 4.09 -28.45
CA ALA A 306 4.42 3.15 -27.51
C ALA A 306 5.23 3.86 -26.41
N ASN A 307 5.93 4.94 -26.74
CA ASN A 307 6.67 5.77 -25.79
C ASN A 307 5.73 6.49 -24.82
N GLN A 308 4.62 7.04 -25.32
CA GLN A 308 3.61 7.68 -24.48
C GLN A 308 3.00 6.69 -23.49
N GLU A 309 2.65 5.48 -23.93
CA GLU A 309 2.16 4.42 -23.05
C GLU A 309 3.20 4.03 -21.99
N THR A 310 4.45 3.83 -22.40
CA THR A 310 5.55 3.45 -21.51
C THR A 310 5.78 4.53 -20.44
N ASN A 311 5.78 5.80 -20.84
CA ASN A 311 5.95 6.93 -19.93
C ASN A 311 4.79 7.02 -18.94
N ARG A 312 3.54 6.93 -19.40
CA ARG A 312 2.36 6.95 -18.50
C ARG A 312 2.35 5.79 -17.51
N LEU A 313 2.72 4.59 -17.94
CA LEU A 313 2.85 3.44 -17.05
C LEU A 313 3.96 3.64 -16.02
N LYS A 314 5.09 4.20 -16.43
CA LYS A 314 6.21 4.53 -15.54
C LYS A 314 5.80 5.58 -14.50
N GLU A 315 5.13 6.64 -14.92
CA GLU A 315 4.60 7.69 -14.04
C GLU A 315 3.67 7.07 -12.98
N LEU A 316 2.71 6.23 -13.41
CA LEU A 316 1.81 5.53 -12.49
C LEU A 316 2.56 4.62 -11.50
N ASP A 317 3.59 3.91 -11.97
CA ASP A 317 4.42 3.04 -11.13
C ASP A 317 5.23 3.87 -10.10
N ASP A 318 5.75 5.02 -10.51
CA ASP A 318 6.54 5.91 -9.64
C ASP A 318 5.65 6.64 -8.61
N GLU A 319 4.47 7.12 -9.01
CA GLU A 319 3.46 7.66 -8.09
C GLU A 319 3.05 6.62 -7.05
N HIS A 320 2.81 5.37 -7.47
CA HIS A 320 2.45 4.30 -6.55
C HIS A 320 3.58 4.00 -5.55
N LYS A 321 4.84 3.96 -6.00
CA LYS A 321 5.99 3.79 -5.09
C LYS A 321 6.08 4.91 -4.07
N GLN A 322 5.89 6.16 -4.49
CA GLN A 322 5.91 7.32 -3.60
C GLN A 322 4.78 7.26 -2.57
N GLU A 323 3.57 6.91 -3.00
CA GLU A 323 2.42 6.75 -2.11
C GLU A 323 2.65 5.64 -1.09
N MET A 324 3.19 4.49 -1.52
CA MET A 324 3.53 3.37 -0.66
C MET A 324 4.59 3.74 0.38
N LYS A 325 5.62 4.51 -0.01
CA LYS A 325 6.62 5.03 0.91
C LYS A 325 5.99 5.95 1.95
N ALA A 326 5.16 6.91 1.51
CA ALA A 326 4.47 7.83 2.40
C ALA A 326 3.48 7.12 3.35
N HIS A 327 2.86 6.02 2.90
CA HIS A 327 2.03 5.16 3.75
C HIS A 327 2.86 4.45 4.82
N ALA A 328 3.97 3.82 4.43
CA ALA A 328 4.86 3.12 5.34
C ALA A 328 5.40 4.07 6.44
N GLU A 329 5.83 5.27 6.06
CA GLU A 329 6.30 6.30 7.00
C GLU A 329 5.20 6.78 7.95
N ARG A 330 3.96 6.95 7.47
CA ARG A 330 2.81 7.31 8.33
C ARG A 330 2.48 6.20 9.31
N LEU A 331 2.47 4.95 8.86
CA LEU A 331 2.20 3.79 9.70
C LEU A 331 3.28 3.62 10.77
N GLN A 332 4.56 3.75 10.39
CA GLN A 332 5.68 3.68 11.30
C GLN A 332 5.60 4.76 12.38
N ARG A 333 5.30 6.02 12.00
CA ARG A 333 5.08 7.11 12.96
C ARG A 333 3.94 6.80 13.93
N LYS A 334 2.82 6.28 13.45
CA LYS A 334 1.69 5.88 14.30
C LYS A 334 2.07 4.77 15.30
N ILE A 335 2.82 3.76 14.85
CA ILE A 335 3.33 2.68 15.71
C ILE A 335 4.29 3.23 16.76
N MET A 336 5.20 4.12 16.37
CA MET A 336 6.16 4.75 17.29
C MET A 336 5.45 5.60 18.35
N GLN A 337 4.46 6.41 17.96
CA GLN A 337 3.66 7.19 18.90
C GLN A 337 2.90 6.31 19.90
N LEU A 338 2.38 5.16 19.47
CA LEU A 338 1.73 4.22 20.38
C LEU A 338 2.74 3.63 21.38
N ARG A 339 3.94 3.26 20.93
CA ARG A 339 5.02 2.75 21.79
C ARG A 339 5.48 3.79 22.80
N GLU A 340 5.75 5.00 22.35
CA GLU A 340 6.20 6.11 23.20
C GLU A 340 5.17 6.45 24.28
N LYS A 341 3.88 6.54 23.90
CA LYS A 341 2.79 6.72 24.86
C LYS A 341 2.74 5.58 25.89
N TYR A 342 2.97 4.35 25.44
CA TYR A 342 2.97 3.20 26.33
C TYR A 342 4.14 3.23 27.32
N GLU A 343 5.36 3.43 26.82
CA GLU A 343 6.58 3.49 27.62
C GLU A 343 6.54 4.63 28.64
N LYS A 344 6.03 5.80 28.25
CA LYS A 344 5.87 6.94 29.14
C LYS A 344 4.92 6.61 30.29
N GLU A 345 3.73 6.08 30.00
CA GLU A 345 2.75 5.73 31.03
C GLU A 345 3.24 4.62 31.96
N VAL A 346 3.95 3.60 31.42
CA VAL A 346 4.56 2.54 32.22
C VAL A 346 5.62 3.11 33.17
N THR A 347 6.43 4.05 32.68
CA THR A 347 7.48 4.70 33.50
C THR A 347 6.85 5.57 34.59
N ASP A 348 5.87 6.40 34.24
CA ASP A 348 5.16 7.29 35.19
C ASP A 348 4.45 6.50 36.31
N ARG A 349 4.04 5.25 36.03
CA ARG A 349 3.36 4.38 37.01
C ARG A 349 4.28 3.39 37.73
N ALA A 350 5.53 3.22 37.28
CA ALA A 350 6.51 2.36 37.95
C ALA A 350 6.80 2.86 39.37
N ASP A 351 6.80 4.17 39.58
CA ASP A 351 7.02 4.79 40.89
C ASP A 351 5.89 4.47 41.88
N VAL A 352 4.64 4.43 41.41
CA VAL A 352 3.43 4.17 42.23
C VAL A 352 3.30 2.69 42.61
N THR A 353 3.81 1.79 41.77
CA THR A 353 3.75 0.34 41.99
C THR A 353 4.98 -0.19 42.74
N SER A 354 6.06 0.60 42.82
CA SER A 354 7.25 0.25 43.57
C SER A 354 6.98 0.20 45.07
N LEU A 355 7.42 -0.89 45.72
CA LEU A 355 7.44 -0.98 47.17
C LEU A 355 8.43 0.06 47.71
N LYS A 356 7.95 1.04 48.47
CA LYS A 356 8.79 1.71 49.45
C LYS A 356 9.21 0.63 50.45
N ARG A 357 10.34 -0.04 50.20
CA ARG A 357 11.00 -0.85 51.22
C ARG A 357 11.31 0.12 52.35
N HIS A 358 10.47 0.13 53.37
CA HIS A 358 10.82 0.73 54.65
C HIS A 358 12.12 0.04 55.08
N SER A 359 13.22 0.78 54.99
CA SER A 359 14.54 0.38 55.46
C SER A 359 14.66 0.41 56.99
N ASP A 360 13.58 0.74 57.69
CA ASP A 360 13.62 1.05 59.12
C ASP A 360 12.78 0.07 59.96
N THR A 361 12.96 -1.24 59.79
CA THR A 361 12.58 -2.24 60.83
C THR A 361 13.19 -3.63 60.63
N LEU A 362 14.44 -3.73 60.17
CA LEU A 362 15.20 -4.98 60.31
C LEU A 362 16.36 -4.75 61.28
N PRO A 363 16.53 -5.58 62.31
CA PRO A 363 17.74 -5.52 63.15
C PRO A 363 18.96 -5.80 62.25
N PRO A 364 20.13 -5.23 62.57
CA PRO A 364 21.32 -5.38 61.74
C PRO A 364 21.64 -6.87 61.55
N PRO A 365 22.00 -7.32 60.34
CA PRO A 365 22.41 -8.69 60.12
C PRO A 365 23.69 -8.92 60.91
N GLY A 366 23.64 -9.84 61.86
CA GLY A 366 24.84 -10.32 62.54
C GLY A 366 25.84 -10.88 61.52
N PRO A 367 27.14 -10.86 61.83
CA PRO A 367 28.16 -11.32 60.89
C PRO A 367 28.10 -12.85 60.84
N GLY A 368 27.61 -13.42 59.74
CA GLY A 368 27.53 -14.87 59.65
C GLY A 368 26.98 -15.42 58.33
N ASN A 369 27.92 -15.84 57.49
CA ASN A 369 27.80 -16.88 56.46
C ASN A 369 26.95 -16.65 55.19
N ARG A 370 27.71 -16.55 54.11
CA ARG A 370 27.39 -16.98 52.75
C ARG A 370 26.67 -18.34 52.74
N SER A 371 25.60 -18.44 51.94
CA SER A 371 25.47 -19.56 51.00
C SER A 371 24.50 -19.22 49.88
N SER A 372 24.95 -19.48 48.65
CA SER A 372 24.18 -19.46 47.41
C SER A 372 22.95 -20.37 47.47
N HIS A 373 21.88 -20.01 46.77
CA HIS A 373 21.42 -20.78 45.60
C HIS A 373 20.27 -20.09 44.86
N HIS A 374 20.22 -20.44 43.58
CA HIS A 374 19.49 -19.89 42.43
C HIS A 374 17.96 -19.92 42.53
N LEU A 375 17.28 -19.04 41.76
CA LEU A 375 16.52 -19.39 40.55
C LEU A 375 15.53 -18.26 40.21
N PHE A 376 15.91 -17.34 39.31
CA PHE A 376 14.95 -16.63 38.48
C PHE A 376 15.11 -17.11 37.04
N GLY A 377 14.02 -17.72 36.55
CA GLY A 377 13.90 -18.24 35.21
C GLY A 377 14.06 -17.14 34.17
N ARG A 378 15.04 -17.33 33.30
CA ARG A 378 15.10 -16.69 31.99
C ARG A 378 13.93 -17.18 31.15
N HIS A 379 13.07 -16.28 30.69
CA HIS A 379 12.30 -16.51 29.48
C HIS A 379 13.18 -16.25 28.24
N PRO A 380 13.00 -17.05 27.18
CA PRO A 380 13.93 -17.11 26.05
C PRO A 380 13.76 -15.91 25.11
N GLY A 381 14.88 -15.50 24.52
CA GLY A 381 14.95 -14.46 23.50
C GLY A 381 14.08 -14.81 22.30
N ILE A 382 13.28 -13.84 21.87
CA ILE A 382 12.63 -13.84 20.57
C ILE A 382 13.74 -13.74 19.53
N THR A 383 13.94 -14.84 18.81
CA THR A 383 14.80 -14.90 17.65
C THR A 383 14.24 -13.96 16.59
N SER A 384 15.08 -12.99 16.23
CA SER A 384 15.04 -12.30 14.95
C SER A 384 15.14 -13.36 13.84
N SER A 385 14.01 -13.68 13.22
CA SER A 385 13.95 -14.35 11.92
C SER A 385 12.71 -13.83 11.18
N PHE A 386 12.89 -12.72 10.48
CA PHE A 386 11.90 -12.20 9.54
C PHE A 386 12.59 -11.61 8.30
N GLU A 387 13.57 -12.32 7.78
CA GLU A 387 14.11 -12.10 6.43
C GLU A 387 14.40 -13.45 5.81
N SER A 388 13.97 -13.61 4.55
CA SER A 388 14.05 -14.82 3.71
C SER A 388 13.00 -15.90 4.01
N LEU A 389 11.84 -15.82 3.34
CA LEU A 389 11.12 -16.98 2.75
C LEU A 389 9.76 -16.62 2.10
N LEU A 390 9.60 -15.46 1.47
CA LEU A 390 8.41 -15.17 0.63
C LEU A 390 8.74 -14.39 -0.66
N ILE A 391 9.89 -14.69 -1.28
CA ILE A 391 10.19 -14.27 -2.65
C ILE A 391 10.84 -15.44 -3.39
N THR A 392 10.15 -16.58 -3.53
CA THR A 392 10.59 -17.62 -4.50
C THR A 392 9.48 -18.56 -4.98
N GLU A 393 8.21 -18.14 -5.01
CA GLU A 393 7.16 -19.04 -5.51
C GLU A 393 5.95 -18.38 -6.18
N CYS A 394 6.21 -17.37 -7.03
CA CYS A 394 5.19 -16.85 -7.96
C CYS A 394 5.69 -16.54 -9.38
N ILE A 395 6.92 -16.96 -9.78
CA ILE A 395 7.44 -16.75 -11.15
C ILE A 395 7.74 -18.09 -11.85
N ARG A 396 6.83 -19.06 -11.78
CA ARG A 396 6.98 -20.29 -12.58
C ARG A 396 5.69 -20.92 -13.11
N ARG A 397 4.69 -20.10 -13.40
CA ARG A 397 3.51 -20.50 -14.18
C ARG A 397 3.03 -19.32 -15.02
N ASN A 398 3.71 -19.06 -16.13
CA ASN A 398 3.15 -18.39 -17.32
C ASN A 398 4.13 -18.45 -18.51
N GLU A 399 4.71 -19.62 -18.74
CA GLU A 399 5.20 -19.99 -20.07
C GLU A 399 4.64 -21.39 -20.37
N VAL A 400 4.14 -21.56 -21.59
CA VAL A 400 3.29 -22.66 -22.09
C VAL A 400 1.79 -22.41 -21.93
N ARG A 401 1.25 -21.51 -22.75
CA ARG A 401 0.20 -21.84 -23.74
C ARG A 401 0.06 -20.74 -24.77
#